data_AF-A0A3B0UFH3-F1
#
_entry.id   AF-A0A3B0UFH3-F1
#
_cell.length_a   1.000
_cell.length_b   1.000
_cell.length_c   1.000
_cell.angle_alpha   90.00
_cell.angle_beta   90.00
_cell.angle_gamma   90.00
#
_symmetry.space_group_name_H-M   'P 1'
#
loop_
_entity.id
_entity.type
_entity.pdbx_description
1 polymer ?
#
loop_
_entity_poly.entity_id
_entity_poly.type
_entity_poly.pdbx_seq_one_letter_code
_entity_poly.pdbx_strand_id
1 'polypeptide(L)' 'MKIIGIGNALVDVLTQLEDDNLLKELELPRGSMQLVEAERSAQIQEESKALKKQMASGGSAANTIHG' A
#
# COMPACT_ATOMS: atom_id res chain seq x y z
N MET A 1 24.46 18.43 10.73
CA MET A 1 24.30 17.05 11.23
C MET A 1 24.17 16.12 10.03
N LYS A 2 24.66 14.88 10.10
CA LYS A 2 24.42 13.86 9.07
C LYS A 2 23.58 12.75 9.69
N ILE A 3 22.52 12.33 9.01
CA ILE A 3 21.59 11.29 9.46
C ILE A 3 21.66 10.15 8.44
N ILE A 4 21.64 8.90 8.92
CA ILE A 4 21.56 7.69 8.10
C ILE A 4 20.26 6.97 8.45
N GLY A 5 19.42 6.73 7.45
CA GLY A 5 18.22 5.89 7.58
C GLY A 5 18.44 4.55 6.87
N ILE A 6 17.93 3.47 7.46
CA ILE A 6 17.93 2.13 6.89
C ILE A 6 16.48 1.65 6.87
N GLY A 7 16.00 1.17 5.73
CA GLY A 7 14.67 0.57 5.61
C GLY A 7 14.48 -0.10 4.25
N ASN A 8 13.36 -0.79 4.12
CA ASN A 8 13.03 -1.51 2.89
C ASN A 8 12.75 -0.53 1.76
N ALA A 9 13.32 -0.81 0.58
CA ALA A 9 12.96 -0.14 -0.66
C ALA A 9 11.60 -0.67 -1.12
N LEU A 10 10.54 0.11 -0.89
CA LEU A 10 9.18 -0.24 -1.24
C LEU A 10 8.62 0.73 -2.28
N VAL A 11 7.61 0.26 -3.01
CA VAL A 11 6.79 1.09 -3.89
C VAL A 11 5.37 1.02 -3.37
N ASP A 12 4.80 2.18 -3.06
CA ASP A 12 3.41 2.28 -2.62
C ASP A 12 2.50 2.36 -3.85
N VAL A 13 1.51 1.46 -3.91
CA VAL A 13 0.44 1.49 -4.92
C VAL A 13 -0.81 2.00 -4.23
N LEU A 14 -1.17 3.25 -4.52
CA LEU A 14 -2.33 3.92 -3.96
C LEU A 14 -3.51 3.77 -4.92
N THR A 15 -4.58 3.13 -4.46
CA THR A 15 -5.82 2.97 -5.23
C THR A 15 -6.93 3.79 -4.57
N GLN A 16 -7.60 4.64 -5.34
CA GLN A 16 -8.73 5.42 -4.84
C GLN A 16 -10.01 4.58 -4.89
N LEU A 17 -10.65 4.40 -3.72
CA LEU A 17 -11.94 3.73 -3.60
C LEU A 17 -13.06 4.79 -3.51
N GLU A 18 -14.21 4.54 -4.15
CA GLU A 18 -15.40 5.39 -4.04
C GLU A 18 -16.17 5.12 -2.74
N ASP A 19 -16.14 3.87 -2.26
CA ASP A 19 -16.76 3.41 -1.02
C ASP A 19 -15.99 2.23 -0.39
N ASP A 20 -16.48 1.74 0.74
CA ASP A 20 -15.85 0.66 1.52
C ASP A 20 -16.28 -0.76 1.05
N ASN A 21 -17.04 -0.91 -0.04
CA ASN A 21 -17.57 -2.23 -0.47
C ASN A 21 -16.46 -3.21 -0.85
N LEU A 22 -15.48 -2.75 -1.64
CA LEU A 22 -14.33 -3.58 -2.03
C LEU A 22 -13.53 -4.05 -0.81
N LEU A 23 -13.41 -3.20 0.23
CA LEU A 23 -12.74 -3.59 1.48
C LEU A 23 -13.49 -4.71 2.20
N LYS A 24 -14.83 -4.70 2.18
CA LYS A 24 -15.66 -5.76 2.79
C LYS A 24 -15.53 -7.07 2.01
N GLU A 25 -15.57 -7.01 0.68
CA GLU A 25 -15.41 -8.19 -0.19
C GLU A 25 -14.03 -8.84 -0.01
N LEU A 26 -13.00 -8.02 0.17
CA LEU A 26 -11.63 -8.46 0.46
C LEU A 26 -11.36 -8.64 1.97
N GLU A 27 -12.37 -8.59 2.83
CA GLU A 27 -12.22 -8.75 4.29
C GLU A 27 -11.07 -7.90 4.90
N LEU A 28 -10.84 -6.71 4.34
CA LEU A 28 -9.79 -5.78 4.76
C LEU A 28 -10.39 -4.76 5.74
N PRO A 29 -9.97 -4.76 7.03
CA PRO A 29 -10.48 -3.79 7.98
C PRO A 29 -9.96 -2.39 7.65
N ARG A 30 -10.89 -1.43 7.53
CA ARG A 30 -10.56 -0.04 7.22
C ARG A 30 -9.62 0.55 8.27
N GLY A 31 -8.59 1.25 7.81
CA GLY A 31 -7.60 1.91 8.66
C GLY A 31 -6.58 0.97 9.31
N SER A 32 -6.48 -0.27 8.83
CA SER A 32 -5.49 -1.24 9.32
C SER A 32 -4.32 -1.43 8.34
N MET A 33 -3.25 -2.04 8.85
CA MET A 33 -2.15 -2.58 8.04
C MET A 33 -2.17 -4.10 8.15
N GLN A 34 -2.24 -4.79 7.01
CA GLN A 34 -2.23 -6.25 6.95
C GLN A 34 -0.96 -6.71 6.22
N LEU A 35 -0.21 -7.63 6.84
CA LEU A 35 0.79 -8.40 6.12
C LEU A 35 0.07 -9.52 5.37
N VAL A 36 0.30 -9.60 4.06
CA VAL A 36 -0.38 -10.57 3.19
C VAL A 36 0.64 -11.34 2.37
N GLU A 37 0.32 -12.60 2.11
CA GLU A 37 1.09 -13.46 1.21
C GLU A 37 0.89 -13.05 -0.26
N ALA A 38 1.78 -13.53 -1.12
CA ALA A 38 1.80 -13.14 -2.55
C ALA A 38 0.48 -13.42 -3.28
N GLU A 39 -0.19 -14.55 -2.98
CA GLU A 39 -1.47 -14.91 -3.58
C GLU A 39 -2.57 -13.89 -3.23
N ARG A 40 -2.66 -13.51 -1.95
CA ARG A 40 -3.64 -12.51 -1.50
C ARG A 40 -3.33 -11.14 -2.07
N SER A 41 -2.06 -10.77 -2.18
CA SER A 41 -1.63 -9.53 -2.87
C SER A 41 -2.08 -9.51 -4.32
N ALA A 42 -1.89 -10.61 -5.07
CA ALA A 42 -2.33 -10.73 -6.45
C ALA A 42 -3.85 -10.60 -6.60
N GLN A 43 -4.62 -11.23 -5.70
CA GLN A 43 -6.08 -11.10 -5.68
C GLN A 43 -6.51 -9.63 -5.48
N ILE A 44 -5.93 -8.94 -4.48
CA ILE A 44 -6.22 -7.51 -4.23
C ILE A 44 -5.89 -6.67 -5.47
N GLN A 45 -4.80 -6.97 -6.17
CA GLN A 45 -4.41 -6.25 -7.38
C GLN A 45 -5.36 -6.44 -8.55
N GLU A 46 -5.91 -7.65 -8.74
CA GLU A 46 -6.86 -7.96 -9.81
C GLU A 46 -8.23 -7.34 -9.53
N GLU A 47 -8.77 -7.51 -8.30
CA GLU A 47 -10.06 -6.91 -7.92
C GLU A 47 -10.04 -5.37 -7.97
N SER A 48 -8.88 -4.76 -7.73
CA SER A 48 -8.69 -3.31 -7.81
C SER A 48 -8.22 -2.80 -9.18
N LYS A 49 -8.10 -3.65 -10.21
CA LYS A 49 -7.44 -3.32 -11.48
C LYS A 49 -8.12 -2.24 -12.31
N ALA A 50 -9.45 -2.18 -12.25
CA ALA A 50 -10.24 -1.17 -12.96
C ALA A 50 -10.20 0.21 -12.28
N LEU A 51 -9.71 0.29 -11.05
CA LEU A 51 -9.66 1.53 -10.27
C LEU A 51 -8.43 2.36 -10.64
N LYS A 52 -8.54 3.68 -10.43
CA LYS A 52 -7.43 4.60 -10.66
C LYS A 52 -6.32 4.34 -9.64
N LYS A 53 -5.11 4.08 -10.14
CA LYS A 53 -3.91 3.81 -9.34
C LYS A 53 -2.88 4.93 -9.49
N GLN A 54 -2.19 5.24 -8.40
CA GLN A 54 -1.01 6.09 -8.37
C GLN A 54 0.15 5.30 -7.73
N MET A 55 1.33 5.37 -8.33
CA MET A 55 2.55 4.79 -7.76
C MET A 55 3.40 5.89 -7.15
N ALA A 56 3.95 5.62 -5.97
CA ALA A 56 4.89 6.48 -5.29
C ALA A 56 6.04 5.65 -4.69
N SER A 57 7.19 6.28 -4.47
CA SER A 57 8.23 5.69 -3.62
C SER A 57 7.67 5.51 -2.21
N GLY A 58 7.77 4.30 -1.68
CA GLY A 58 7.30 3.97 -0.34
C GLY A 58 8.44 3.67 0.62
N GLY A 59 8.07 3.16 1.78
CA GLY A 59 8.99 2.76 2.84
C GLY A 59 9.10 3.80 3.95
N SER A 60 8.75 3.39 5.16
CA SER A 60 8.65 4.30 6.32
C SER A 60 9.97 5.05 6.61
N ALA A 61 11.11 4.37 6.59
CA ALA A 61 12.41 5.01 6.81
C ALA A 61 12.77 6.00 5.69
N ALA A 62 12.48 5.65 4.43
CA ALA A 62 12.73 6.53 3.29
C ALA A 62 11.84 7.78 3.38
N ASN A 63 10.55 7.61 3.68
CA ASN A 63 9.60 8.71 3.89
C ASN A 63 10.03 9.62 5.05
N THR A 64 10.58 9.05 6.13
CA THR A 64 11.07 9.80 7.30
C THR A 64 12.32 10.64 7.00
N ILE A 65 13.20 10.17 6.11
CA ILE A 65 14.43 10.90 5.73
C ILE A 65 14.14 11.93 4.62
N HIS A 66 13.16 11.66 3.76
CA HIS A 66 12.76 12.58 2.70
C HIS A 66 11.98 13.80 3.21
N GLY A 67 11.15 13.60 4.25
CA GLY A 67 10.37 14.65 4.90
C GLY A 67 11.22 15.64 5.68
#